data_AF-A0A094J6H6-F1
#
_entry.id   AF-A0A094J6H6-F1
#
_cell.length_a   1.000
_cell.length_b   1.000
_cell.length_c   1.000
_cell.angle_alpha   90.00
_cell.angle_beta   90.00
_cell.angle_gamma   90.00
#
_symmetry.space_group_name_H-M   'P 1'
#
loop_
_entity.id
_entity.type
_entity.pdbx_description
1 polymer ?
#
loop_
_entity_poly.entity_id
_entity_poly.type
_entity_poly.pdbx_seq_one_letter_code
_entity_poly.pdbx_strand_id
1 'polypeptide(L)'
;MSDGQKLEAARAKAGTNAPCGDCGRKEYFFAVKHLMHHLALGVLLCGACIMQLKAHGVMHTAEEKAKLVGVSALISKRRTEDILCDNCAVPESSQDTRQHIYNAEVGQVLCIACDSYRRMFGKDRDPSLETKRQAFMERGKQREEGIPVHCRQCNAAKTPENLHYYNAITSKVLCKACDLYHRKHGKDRNVSKEIRRQVMLEIKKKREDGIPLYCDECRKTETTADIEKEHFSCVGSDNRILCITCTNRLYRTASKAKKAAKKGMNEKEIEAIKAEARRNPIT
;
A
#
# COMPACT_ATOMS: atom_id res chain seq x y z
N MET A 1 -50.08 -20.47 41.35
CA MET A 1 -49.80 -19.45 40.31
C MET A 1 -49.87 -20.11 38.95
N SER A 2 -50.61 -19.50 38.02
CA SER A 2 -50.66 -19.95 36.63
C SER A 2 -49.30 -19.73 35.94
N ASP A 3 -49.03 -20.44 34.84
CA ASP A 3 -47.77 -20.27 34.11
C ASP A 3 -47.62 -18.86 33.51
N GLY A 4 -48.74 -18.20 33.19
CA GLY A 4 -48.76 -16.79 32.82
C GLY A 4 -48.24 -15.87 33.93
N GLN A 5 -48.70 -16.04 35.17
CA GLN A 5 -48.25 -15.25 36.32
C GLN A 5 -46.75 -15.44 36.59
N LYS A 6 -46.24 -16.66 36.45
CA LYS A 6 -44.80 -16.95 36.61
C LYS A 6 -43.97 -16.24 35.53
N LEU A 7 -44.44 -16.24 34.28
CA LEU A 7 -43.78 -15.58 33.16
C LEU A 7 -43.74 -14.05 33.34
N GLU A 8 -44.85 -13.46 33.77
CA GLU A 8 -44.92 -12.02 34.04
C GLU A 8 -44.01 -11.62 35.20
N ALA A 9 -43.98 -12.39 36.29
CA ALA A 9 -43.07 -12.16 37.42
C ALA A 9 -41.59 -12.26 36.99
N ALA A 10 -41.24 -13.27 36.17
CA ALA A 10 -39.88 -13.42 35.64
C ALA A 10 -39.48 -12.23 34.75
N ARG A 11 -40.38 -11.76 33.89
CA ARG A 11 -40.15 -10.55 33.05
C ARG A 11 -40.03 -9.29 33.88
N ALA A 12 -40.89 -9.10 34.88
CA ALA A 12 -40.84 -7.94 35.78
C ALA A 12 -39.48 -7.88 36.52
N LYS A 13 -38.96 -9.02 36.95
CA LYS A 13 -37.64 -9.11 37.60
C LYS A 13 -36.48 -8.85 36.63
N ALA A 14 -36.58 -9.33 35.39
CA ALA A 14 -35.52 -9.20 34.40
C ALA A 14 -35.43 -7.80 33.76
N GLY A 15 -36.47 -6.97 33.92
CA GLY A 15 -36.53 -5.61 33.41
C GLY A 15 -36.96 -5.54 31.94
N THR A 16 -37.02 -4.31 31.42
CA THR A 16 -37.28 -4.10 29.99
C THR A 16 -36.09 -4.62 29.18
N ASN A 17 -36.39 -5.37 28.13
CA ASN A 17 -35.39 -5.86 27.19
C ASN A 17 -34.44 -6.94 27.74
N ALA A 18 -34.98 -7.81 28.58
CA ALA A 18 -34.28 -8.90 29.23
C ALA A 18 -33.46 -9.76 28.25
N PRO A 19 -32.21 -10.11 28.56
CA PRO A 19 -31.45 -11.06 27.76
C PRO A 19 -32.03 -12.47 27.86
N CYS A 20 -31.90 -13.24 26.80
CA CYS A 20 -32.14 -14.68 26.82
C CYS A 20 -31.13 -15.31 27.79
N GLY A 21 -31.59 -16.04 28.80
CA GLY A 21 -30.72 -16.63 29.82
C GLY A 21 -29.83 -17.77 29.30
N ASP A 22 -30.11 -18.24 28.09
CA ASP A 22 -29.24 -19.14 27.35
C ASP A 22 -28.29 -18.35 26.45
N CYS A 23 -28.69 -17.91 25.25
CA CYS A 23 -27.77 -17.27 24.30
C CYS A 23 -27.38 -15.81 24.59
N GLY A 24 -27.86 -15.18 25.66
CA GLY A 24 -27.55 -13.80 26.04
C GLY A 24 -28.13 -12.70 25.14
N ARG A 25 -28.77 -13.04 24.02
CA ARG A 25 -29.38 -12.07 23.09
C ARG A 25 -30.53 -11.32 23.77
N LYS A 26 -30.57 -10.00 23.58
CA LYS A 26 -31.62 -9.12 24.12
C LYS A 26 -32.93 -9.25 23.35
N GLU A 27 -34.05 -8.99 24.03
CA GLU A 27 -35.40 -9.25 23.50
C GLU A 27 -35.72 -8.45 22.22
N TYR A 28 -35.22 -7.22 22.08
CA TYR A 28 -35.43 -6.38 20.89
C TYR A 28 -34.86 -6.94 19.57
N PHE A 29 -34.03 -7.99 19.64
CA PHE A 29 -33.55 -8.68 18.44
C PHE A 29 -34.60 -9.61 17.81
N PHE A 30 -35.69 -9.89 18.53
CA PHE A 30 -36.70 -10.86 18.11
C PHE A 30 -38.06 -10.19 17.94
N ALA A 31 -38.84 -10.65 16.97
CA ALA A 31 -40.25 -10.24 16.82
C ALA A 31 -41.15 -10.83 17.93
N VAL A 32 -40.71 -11.92 18.56
CA VAL A 32 -41.45 -12.63 19.60
C VAL A 32 -40.70 -12.48 20.93
N LYS A 33 -41.45 -12.15 21.98
CA LYS A 33 -40.95 -12.05 23.35
C LYS A 33 -40.32 -13.36 23.84
N HIS A 34 -39.37 -13.27 24.77
CA HIS A 34 -38.80 -14.46 25.38
C HIS A 34 -39.87 -15.25 26.15
N LEU A 35 -39.79 -16.59 26.11
CA LEU A 35 -40.71 -17.51 26.78
C LEU A 35 -39.98 -18.31 27.87
N MET A 36 -40.72 -18.89 28.81
CA MET A 36 -40.16 -19.81 29.81
C MET A 36 -40.32 -21.25 29.36
N HIS A 37 -39.31 -22.08 29.63
CA HIS A 37 -39.37 -23.53 29.40
C HIS A 37 -39.44 -24.28 30.73
N HIS A 38 -40.19 -25.38 30.80
CA HIS A 38 -40.36 -26.15 32.03
C HIS A 38 -39.06 -26.76 32.56
N LEU A 39 -38.10 -27.08 31.67
CA LEU A 39 -36.76 -27.56 32.05
C LEU A 39 -35.83 -26.47 32.59
N ALA A 40 -36.18 -25.18 32.45
CA ALA A 40 -35.36 -24.05 32.85
C ALA A 40 -36.23 -23.02 33.61
N LEU A 41 -36.72 -23.42 34.79
CA LEU A 41 -37.61 -22.59 35.60
C LEU A 41 -36.96 -21.26 35.98
N GLY A 42 -37.71 -20.17 35.81
CA GLY A 42 -37.27 -18.80 36.07
C GLY A 42 -36.35 -18.19 35.00
N VAL A 43 -36.03 -18.92 33.93
CA VAL A 43 -35.16 -18.43 32.85
C VAL A 43 -35.98 -18.06 31.61
N LEU A 44 -35.78 -16.83 31.12
CA LEU A 44 -36.37 -16.35 29.87
C LEU A 44 -35.51 -16.80 28.69
N LEU A 45 -36.11 -17.49 27.72
CA LEU A 45 -35.42 -18.04 26.56
C LEU A 45 -36.03 -17.50 25.26
N CYS A 46 -35.19 -17.21 24.26
CA CYS A 46 -35.67 -16.93 22.91
C CYS A 46 -36.16 -18.22 22.23
N GLY A 47 -36.99 -18.07 21.18
CA GLY A 47 -37.57 -19.22 20.48
C GLY A 47 -36.53 -20.24 20.01
N ALA A 48 -35.39 -19.78 19.49
CA ALA A 48 -34.29 -20.65 19.06
C ALA A 48 -33.68 -21.47 20.22
N CYS A 49 -33.43 -20.84 21.38
CA CYS A 49 -32.90 -21.54 22.55
C CYS A 49 -33.90 -22.54 23.14
N ILE A 50 -35.20 -22.27 23.05
CA ILE A 50 -36.23 -23.23 23.45
C ILE A 50 -36.21 -24.45 22.54
N MET A 51 -36.08 -24.25 21.23
CA MET A 51 -35.98 -25.36 20.27
C MET A 51 -34.72 -26.19 20.52
N GLN A 52 -33.57 -25.55 20.77
CA GLN A 52 -32.32 -26.22 21.14
C GLN A 52 -32.50 -27.06 22.41
N LEU A 53 -33.06 -26.47 23.46
CA LEU A 53 -33.29 -27.14 24.75
C LEU A 53 -34.27 -28.32 24.61
N LYS A 54 -35.29 -28.20 23.75
CA LYS A 54 -36.21 -29.31 23.45
C LYS A 54 -35.54 -30.44 22.68
N ALA A 55 -34.71 -30.09 21.69
CA ALA A 55 -34.05 -31.07 20.82
C ALA A 55 -32.93 -31.83 21.54
N HIS A 56 -32.13 -31.13 22.35
CA HIS A 56 -30.91 -31.68 22.94
C HIS A 56 -30.97 -31.86 24.46
N GLY A 57 -31.98 -31.31 25.13
CA GLY A 57 -32.10 -31.39 26.59
C GLY A 57 -31.07 -30.55 27.36
N VAL A 58 -30.22 -29.80 26.67
CA VAL A 58 -29.12 -29.03 27.27
C VAL A 58 -29.12 -27.57 26.79
N MET A 59 -28.72 -26.67 27.69
CA MET A 59 -28.43 -25.27 27.36
C MET A 59 -27.02 -25.13 26.77
N HIS A 60 -26.74 -24.00 26.13
CA HIS A 60 -25.40 -23.70 25.63
C HIS A 60 -24.40 -23.61 26.80
N THR A 61 -23.19 -24.11 26.57
CA THR A 61 -22.03 -23.89 27.45
C THR A 61 -21.67 -22.40 27.51
N ALA A 62 -20.93 -21.98 28.54
CA ALA A 62 -20.50 -20.58 28.67
C ALA A 62 -19.73 -20.08 27.43
N GLU A 63 -18.92 -20.96 26.83
CA GLU A 63 -18.18 -20.68 25.59
C GLU A 63 -19.13 -20.45 24.41
N GLU A 64 -20.08 -21.37 24.17
CA GLU A 64 -21.09 -21.24 23.13
C GLU A 64 -21.94 -19.97 23.28
N LYS A 65 -22.31 -19.64 24.52
CA LYS A 65 -23.00 -18.38 24.85
C LYS A 65 -22.17 -17.17 24.42
N ALA A 66 -20.88 -17.15 24.73
CA ALA A 66 -19.98 -16.08 24.31
C ALA A 66 -19.89 -15.98 22.77
N LYS A 67 -19.88 -17.12 22.05
CA LYS A 67 -19.92 -17.13 20.57
C LYS A 67 -21.20 -16.47 20.05
N LEU A 68 -22.36 -16.86 20.58
CA LEU A 68 -23.66 -16.34 20.16
C LEU A 68 -23.80 -14.85 20.45
N VAL A 69 -23.33 -14.37 21.62
CA VAL A 69 -23.31 -12.95 21.97
C VAL A 69 -22.43 -12.18 20.99
N GLY A 70 -21.23 -12.66 20.69
CA GLY A 70 -20.31 -12.02 19.73
C GLY A 70 -20.88 -11.94 18.31
N VAL A 71 -21.46 -13.04 17.82
CA VAL A 71 -22.14 -13.06 16.50
C VAL A 71 -23.31 -12.08 16.48
N SER A 72 -24.08 -11.99 17.56
CA SER A 72 -25.22 -11.06 17.66
C SER A 72 -24.77 -9.60 17.68
N ALA A 73 -23.69 -9.30 18.40
CA ALA A 73 -23.07 -7.98 18.40
C ALA A 73 -22.60 -7.60 16.98
N LEU A 74 -21.95 -8.52 16.27
CA LEU A 74 -21.54 -8.32 14.87
C LEU A 74 -22.74 -8.05 13.94
N ILE A 75 -23.82 -8.83 14.05
CA ILE A 75 -25.06 -8.61 13.26
C ILE A 75 -25.67 -7.23 13.56
N SER A 76 -25.62 -6.80 14.82
CA SER A 76 -26.14 -5.49 15.23
C SER A 76 -25.33 -4.36 14.60
N LYS A 77 -24.00 -4.44 14.71
CA LYS A 77 -23.07 -3.46 14.16
C LYS A 77 -23.23 -3.32 12.64
N ARG A 78 -23.41 -4.43 11.91
CA ARG A 78 -23.66 -4.41 10.45
C ARG A 78 -24.85 -3.56 10.02
N ARG A 79 -25.79 -3.28 10.91
CA ARG A 79 -26.97 -2.43 10.60
C ARG A 79 -26.69 -0.94 10.79
N THR A 80 -25.64 -0.58 11.53
CA THR A 80 -25.42 0.79 12.00
C THR A 80 -24.06 1.36 11.58
N GLU A 81 -23.06 0.51 11.35
CA GLU A 81 -21.68 0.93 11.08
C GLU A 81 -20.98 -0.01 10.07
N ASP A 82 -19.93 0.50 9.44
CA ASP A 82 -19.03 -0.31 8.63
C ASP A 82 -18.21 -1.24 9.52
N ILE A 83 -18.27 -2.54 9.24
CA ILE A 83 -17.48 -3.52 9.95
C ILE A 83 -16.05 -3.52 9.43
N LEU A 84 -15.08 -3.37 10.33
CA LEU A 84 -13.66 -3.52 10.05
C LEU A 84 -13.14 -4.85 10.60
N CYS A 85 -12.15 -5.43 9.94
CA CYS A 85 -11.36 -6.52 10.50
C CYS A 85 -10.53 -6.02 11.68
N ASP A 86 -10.68 -6.61 12.86
CA ASP A 86 -9.91 -6.25 14.05
C ASP A 86 -8.40 -6.46 13.88
N ASN A 87 -7.98 -7.35 12.96
CA ASN A 87 -6.58 -7.61 12.70
C ASN A 87 -5.96 -6.71 11.63
N CYS A 88 -6.61 -6.53 10.48
CA CYS A 88 -6.01 -5.81 9.33
C CYS A 88 -6.76 -4.54 8.91
N ALA A 89 -7.77 -4.12 9.68
CA ALA A 89 -8.58 -2.92 9.46
C ALA A 89 -9.26 -2.82 8.08
N VAL A 90 -9.36 -3.93 7.34
CA VAL A 90 -10.04 -3.93 6.04
C VAL A 90 -11.55 -3.83 6.24
N PRO A 91 -12.28 -2.94 5.54
CA PRO A 91 -13.72 -2.83 5.67
C PRO A 91 -14.46 -3.97 4.95
N GLU A 92 -15.60 -4.38 5.49
CA GLU A 92 -16.48 -5.43 4.93
C GLU A 92 -16.98 -5.09 3.52
N SER A 93 -17.21 -3.80 3.23
CA SER A 93 -17.68 -3.29 1.94
C SER A 93 -16.67 -3.42 0.79
N SER A 94 -15.41 -3.76 1.07
CA SER A 94 -14.36 -3.77 0.05
C SER A 94 -14.41 -4.96 -0.92
N GLN A 95 -15.17 -6.03 -0.62
CA GLN A 95 -15.25 -7.24 -1.44
C GLN A 95 -16.66 -7.84 -1.36
N ASP A 96 -17.42 -7.79 -2.47
CA ASP A 96 -18.82 -8.27 -2.62
C ASP A 96 -19.05 -9.75 -2.21
N THR A 97 -18.01 -10.49 -1.85
CA THR A 97 -18.08 -11.92 -1.53
C THR A 97 -17.50 -12.27 -0.15
N ARG A 98 -17.04 -11.31 0.67
CA ARG A 98 -16.34 -11.64 1.93
C ARG A 98 -16.97 -10.97 3.15
N GLN A 99 -17.88 -11.70 3.79
CA GLN A 99 -18.38 -11.33 5.11
C GLN A 99 -17.27 -11.50 6.17
N HIS A 100 -17.18 -10.53 7.08
CA HIS A 100 -16.37 -10.67 8.29
C HIS A 100 -16.99 -11.75 9.20
N ILE A 101 -16.16 -12.45 9.96
CA ILE A 101 -16.58 -13.56 10.81
C ILE A 101 -16.14 -13.25 12.22
N TYR A 102 -17.04 -13.45 13.18
CA TYR A 102 -16.66 -13.43 14.59
C TYR A 102 -15.91 -14.72 14.92
N ASN A 103 -14.61 -14.60 15.23
CA ASN A 103 -13.81 -15.70 15.71
C ASN A 103 -13.93 -15.79 17.24
N ALA A 104 -14.58 -16.85 17.69
CA ALA A 104 -14.88 -17.08 19.09
C ALA A 104 -13.67 -17.43 19.96
N GLU A 105 -12.61 -17.99 19.40
CA GLU A 105 -11.41 -18.35 20.17
C GLU A 105 -10.75 -17.11 20.75
N VAL A 106 -10.90 -15.98 20.06
CA VAL A 106 -10.17 -14.74 20.34
C VAL A 106 -11.08 -13.55 20.61
N GLY A 107 -12.39 -13.75 20.42
CA GLY A 107 -13.39 -12.72 20.63
C GLY A 107 -13.29 -11.55 19.67
N GLN A 108 -12.80 -11.77 18.44
CA GLN A 108 -12.52 -10.73 17.45
C GLN A 108 -13.31 -10.95 16.16
N VAL A 109 -13.64 -9.86 15.47
CA VAL A 109 -14.24 -9.84 14.14
C VAL A 109 -13.12 -9.81 13.10
N LEU A 110 -12.95 -10.90 12.36
CA LEU A 110 -11.86 -11.06 11.40
C LEU A 110 -12.41 -11.17 9.98
N CYS A 111 -11.69 -10.62 9.00
CA CYS A 111 -11.97 -10.94 7.59
C CYS A 111 -11.60 -12.42 7.32
N ILE A 112 -12.22 -13.03 6.32
CA ILE A 112 -12.02 -14.46 5.96
C ILE A 112 -10.53 -14.82 5.84
N ALA A 113 -9.72 -13.92 5.26
CA ALA A 113 -8.28 -14.16 5.09
C ALA A 113 -7.51 -14.17 6.42
N CYS A 114 -7.89 -13.32 7.38
CA CYS A 114 -7.26 -13.31 8.70
C CYS A 114 -7.72 -14.51 9.55
N ASP A 115 -9.02 -14.84 9.53
CA ASP A 115 -9.56 -16.02 10.21
C ASP A 115 -8.92 -17.31 9.69
N SER A 116 -8.85 -17.48 8.37
CA SER A 116 -8.23 -18.66 7.74
C SER A 116 -6.73 -18.77 8.06
N TYR A 117 -6.00 -17.64 8.01
CA TYR A 117 -4.58 -17.64 8.39
C TYR A 117 -4.39 -18.06 9.84
N ARG A 118 -5.23 -17.55 10.75
CA ARG A 118 -5.16 -17.89 12.17
C ARG A 118 -5.44 -19.37 12.41
N ARG A 119 -6.47 -19.94 11.77
CA ARG A 119 -6.75 -21.38 11.89
C ARG A 119 -5.62 -22.27 11.37
N MET A 120 -4.91 -21.84 10.33
CA MET A 120 -3.79 -22.61 9.77
C MET A 120 -2.50 -22.49 10.59
N PHE A 121 -2.20 -21.31 11.13
CA PHE A 121 -0.89 -21.01 11.73
C PHE A 121 -0.93 -20.74 13.24
N GLY A 122 -2.11 -20.70 13.86
CA GLY A 122 -2.30 -20.43 15.29
C GLY A 122 -1.95 -19.00 15.72
N LYS A 123 -1.78 -18.06 14.79
CA LYS A 123 -1.36 -16.68 15.05
C LYS A 123 -1.99 -15.69 14.09
N ASP A 124 -1.99 -14.41 14.47
CA ASP A 124 -2.53 -13.35 13.65
C ASP A 124 -1.72 -13.11 12.37
N ARG A 125 -2.44 -12.72 11.30
CA ARG A 125 -1.86 -12.42 10.00
C ARG A 125 -1.19 -11.06 10.05
N ASP A 126 0.06 -10.96 9.60
CA ASP A 126 0.78 -9.67 9.51
C ASP A 126 -0.04 -8.65 8.67
N PRO A 127 -0.49 -7.54 9.28
CA PRO A 127 -1.24 -6.49 8.59
C PRO A 127 -0.50 -5.91 7.37
N SER A 128 0.84 -5.95 7.36
CA SER A 128 1.66 -5.48 6.23
C SER A 128 1.34 -6.21 4.92
N LEU A 129 0.87 -7.46 5.00
CA LEU A 129 0.43 -8.24 3.84
C LEU A 129 -0.85 -7.69 3.22
N GLU A 130 -1.76 -7.13 4.02
CA GLU A 130 -2.98 -6.52 3.49
C GLU A 130 -2.69 -5.15 2.89
N THR A 131 -1.82 -4.34 3.51
CA THR A 131 -1.33 -3.09 2.90
C THR A 131 -0.71 -3.35 1.52
N LYS A 132 0.09 -4.42 1.39
CA LYS A 132 0.67 -4.85 0.11
C LYS A 132 -0.40 -5.24 -0.91
N ARG A 133 -1.45 -5.95 -0.48
CA ARG A 133 -2.57 -6.36 -1.34
C ARG A 133 -3.38 -5.14 -1.80
N GLN A 134 -3.72 -4.21 -0.91
CA GLN A 134 -4.42 -2.97 -1.26
C GLN A 134 -3.61 -2.15 -2.26
N ALA A 135 -2.30 -1.96 -2.02
CA ALA A 135 -1.43 -1.27 -2.97
C ALA A 135 -1.31 -1.99 -4.32
N PHE A 136 -1.51 -3.31 -4.37
CA PHE A 136 -1.59 -4.05 -5.63
C PHE A 136 -2.93 -3.80 -6.35
N MET A 137 -4.06 -3.87 -5.63
CA MET A 137 -5.38 -3.62 -6.20
C MET A 137 -5.54 -2.19 -6.70
N GLU A 138 -5.11 -1.19 -5.92
CA GLU A 138 -5.14 0.22 -6.32
C GLU A 138 -4.36 0.46 -7.61
N ARG A 139 -3.21 -0.21 -7.78
CA ARG A 139 -2.45 -0.16 -9.04
C ARG A 139 -3.12 -0.90 -10.19
N GLY A 140 -3.90 -1.94 -9.91
CA GLY A 140 -4.77 -2.58 -10.89
C GLY A 140 -5.77 -1.57 -11.42
N LYS A 141 -6.49 -0.92 -10.50
CA LYS A 141 -7.47 0.13 -10.79
C LYS A 141 -6.85 1.31 -11.56
N GLN A 142 -5.71 1.83 -11.12
CA GLN A 142 -4.99 2.88 -11.85
C GLN A 142 -4.64 2.47 -13.28
N ARG A 143 -4.32 1.20 -13.54
CA ARG A 143 -4.05 0.71 -14.90
C ARG A 143 -5.32 0.63 -15.74
N GLU A 144 -6.43 0.20 -15.14
CA GLU A 144 -7.74 0.13 -15.80
C GLU A 144 -8.25 1.54 -16.16
N GLU A 145 -8.00 2.52 -15.30
CA GLU A 145 -8.30 3.94 -15.51
C GLU A 145 -7.33 4.64 -16.48
N GLY A 146 -6.31 3.94 -16.98
CA GLY A 146 -5.30 4.51 -17.88
C GLY A 146 -4.34 5.50 -17.19
N ILE A 147 -4.33 5.57 -15.87
CA ILE A 147 -3.43 6.44 -15.10
C ILE A 147 -1.99 5.88 -15.22
N PRO A 148 -1.04 6.65 -15.76
CA PRO A 148 0.34 6.18 -15.90
C PRO A 148 0.98 5.96 -14.53
N VAL A 149 1.42 4.73 -14.29
CA VAL A 149 2.18 4.38 -13.08
C VAL A 149 3.65 4.70 -13.30
N HIS A 150 4.21 5.60 -12.51
CA HIS A 150 5.62 5.98 -12.59
C HIS A 150 6.47 5.23 -11.57
N CYS A 151 7.72 4.91 -11.94
CA CYS A 151 8.74 4.45 -10.99
C CYS A 151 9.00 5.54 -9.96
N ARG A 152 8.79 5.30 -8.67
CA ARG A 152 9.06 6.28 -7.60
C ARG A 152 10.53 6.68 -7.48
N GLN A 153 11.42 5.95 -8.12
CA GLN A 153 12.84 6.19 -8.04
C GLN A 153 13.39 6.97 -9.24
N CYS A 154 13.12 6.52 -10.47
CA CYS A 154 13.63 7.17 -11.67
C CYS A 154 12.56 7.94 -12.46
N ASN A 155 11.33 7.98 -11.96
CA ASN A 155 10.17 8.59 -12.61
C ASN A 155 9.80 8.04 -14.00
N ALA A 156 10.43 6.94 -14.43
CA ALA A 156 10.11 6.30 -15.71
C ALA A 156 8.64 5.88 -15.74
N ALA A 157 7.93 6.30 -16.79
CA ALA A 157 6.55 5.93 -17.01
C ALA A 157 6.43 4.45 -17.38
N LYS A 158 5.35 3.79 -16.97
CA LYS A 158 5.04 2.43 -17.40
C LYS A 158 4.71 2.42 -18.89
N THR A 159 5.48 1.69 -19.69
CA THR A 159 5.08 1.28 -21.04
C THR A 159 4.47 -0.13 -20.98
N PRO A 160 3.67 -0.56 -21.97
CA PRO A 160 3.16 -1.93 -22.05
C PRO A 160 4.26 -3.00 -21.91
N GLU A 161 5.46 -2.69 -22.40
CA GLU A 161 6.66 -3.55 -22.36
C GLU A 161 7.38 -3.52 -21.00
N ASN A 162 7.25 -2.43 -20.23
CA ASN A 162 7.98 -2.23 -18.98
C ASN A 162 7.06 -2.35 -17.77
N LEU A 163 7.04 -3.55 -17.18
CA LEU A 163 6.33 -3.80 -15.93
C LEU A 163 6.99 -3.07 -14.75
N HIS A 164 6.15 -2.35 -14.00
CA HIS A 164 6.48 -1.79 -12.68
C HIS A 164 6.08 -2.77 -11.59
N TYR A 165 7.00 -3.03 -10.67
CA TYR A 165 6.84 -3.96 -9.56
C TYR A 165 6.74 -3.20 -8.24
N TYR A 166 5.99 -3.72 -7.28
CA TYR A 166 6.07 -3.21 -5.91
C TYR A 166 7.19 -3.95 -5.21
N ASN A 167 8.16 -3.21 -4.73
CA ASN A 167 9.24 -3.77 -3.95
C ASN A 167 8.80 -3.80 -2.48
N ALA A 168 8.66 -5.00 -1.93
CA ALA A 168 8.18 -5.20 -0.56
C ALA A 168 9.15 -4.71 0.53
N ILE A 169 10.43 -4.49 0.18
CA ILE A 169 11.47 -4.03 1.12
C ILE A 169 11.42 -2.52 1.23
N THR A 170 11.33 -1.81 0.10
CA THR A 170 11.30 -0.34 0.08
C THR A 170 9.88 0.23 0.21
N SER A 171 8.86 -0.61 0.07
CA SER A 171 7.45 -0.21 -0.03
C SER A 171 7.17 0.79 -1.15
N LYS A 172 7.99 0.76 -2.22
CA LYS A 172 7.90 1.65 -3.40
C LYS A 172 7.54 0.87 -4.65
N VAL A 173 6.88 1.55 -5.59
CA VAL A 173 6.70 1.06 -6.96
C VAL A 173 7.94 1.41 -7.77
N LEU A 174 8.63 0.39 -8.27
CA LEU A 174 9.89 0.52 -9.01
C LEU A 174 9.76 -0.10 -10.39
N CYS A 175 10.45 0.48 -11.39
CA CYS A 175 10.60 -0.19 -12.68
C CYS A 175 11.46 -1.45 -12.50
N LYS A 176 11.36 -2.41 -13.43
CA LYS A 176 12.14 -3.66 -13.41
C LYS A 176 13.62 -3.43 -13.11
N ALA A 177 14.24 -2.43 -13.74
CA ALA A 177 15.66 -2.13 -13.56
C ALA A 177 15.99 -1.61 -12.15
N CYS A 178 15.15 -0.74 -11.57
CA CYS A 178 15.35 -0.21 -10.23
C CYS A 178 15.11 -1.29 -9.15
N ASP A 179 14.08 -2.12 -9.33
CA ASP A 179 13.80 -3.25 -8.43
C ASP A 179 14.96 -4.26 -8.42
N LEU A 180 15.43 -4.69 -9.59
CA LEU A 180 16.56 -5.61 -9.71
C LEU A 180 17.84 -5.04 -9.09
N TYR A 181 18.11 -3.75 -9.30
CA TYR A 181 19.28 -3.09 -8.70
C TYR A 181 19.19 -3.09 -7.18
N HIS A 182 18.03 -2.75 -6.62
CA HIS A 182 17.83 -2.73 -5.17
C HIS A 182 17.99 -4.13 -4.57
N ARG A 183 17.39 -5.16 -5.19
CA ARG A 183 17.53 -6.56 -4.71
C ARG A 183 18.99 -7.03 -4.74
N LYS A 184 19.76 -6.62 -5.76
CA LYS A 184 21.17 -7.02 -5.91
C LYS A 184 22.12 -6.28 -4.96
N HIS A 185 21.87 -5.00 -4.71
CA HIS A 185 22.82 -4.12 -4.00
C HIS A 185 22.34 -3.64 -2.63
N GLY A 186 21.11 -3.94 -2.24
CA GLY A 186 20.50 -3.48 -0.98
C GLY A 186 20.30 -1.98 -0.88
N LYS A 187 20.37 -1.24 -2.01
CA LYS A 187 20.23 0.22 -2.03
C LYS A 187 19.61 0.71 -3.33
N ASP A 188 19.00 1.89 -3.25
CA ASP A 188 18.43 2.58 -4.40
C ASP A 188 19.54 2.93 -5.43
N ARG A 189 19.33 2.52 -6.69
CA ARG A 189 20.03 3.03 -7.88
C ARG A 189 20.14 4.57 -7.90
N ASN A 190 21.32 5.07 -8.25
CA ASN A 190 21.56 6.51 -8.41
C ASN A 190 20.78 7.04 -9.63
N VAL A 191 19.79 7.90 -9.37
CA VAL A 191 18.88 8.46 -10.38
C VAL A 191 19.64 9.27 -11.43
N SER A 192 20.63 10.06 -11.03
CA SER A 192 21.46 10.86 -11.96
C SER A 192 22.18 9.99 -12.98
N LYS A 193 22.66 8.79 -12.58
CA LYS A 193 23.27 7.84 -13.52
C LYS A 193 22.25 7.27 -14.51
N GLU A 194 20.99 7.12 -14.11
CA GLU A 194 19.95 6.61 -15.00
C GLU A 194 19.43 7.66 -15.96
N ILE A 195 19.21 8.89 -15.49
CA ILE A 195 18.86 10.00 -16.38
C ILE A 195 19.96 10.16 -17.44
N ARG A 196 21.23 10.12 -17.02
CA ARG A 196 22.36 10.15 -17.95
C ARG A 196 22.32 8.99 -18.95
N ARG A 197 21.98 7.78 -18.52
CA ARG A 197 21.83 6.62 -19.43
C ARG A 197 20.71 6.84 -20.45
N GLN A 198 19.55 7.34 -20.03
CA GLN A 198 18.42 7.63 -20.92
C GLN A 198 18.79 8.67 -21.97
N VAL A 199 19.43 9.77 -21.56
CA VAL A 199 19.92 10.80 -22.50
C VAL A 199 20.93 10.22 -23.50
N MET A 200 21.81 9.30 -23.07
CA MET A 200 22.72 8.62 -24.01
C MET A 200 21.99 7.70 -25.00
N LEU A 201 20.90 7.05 -24.60
CA LEU A 201 20.07 6.24 -25.51
C LEU A 201 19.31 7.13 -26.50
N GLU A 202 18.79 8.27 -26.06
CA GLU A 202 18.14 9.25 -26.93
C GLU A 202 19.13 9.85 -27.95
N ILE A 203 20.35 10.18 -27.50
CA ILE A 203 21.46 10.60 -28.37
C ILE A 203 21.75 9.55 -29.44
N LYS A 204 21.85 8.27 -29.02
CA LYS A 204 22.11 7.17 -29.95
C LYS A 204 20.98 7.04 -30.98
N LYS A 205 19.73 7.09 -30.52
CA LYS A 205 18.56 7.02 -31.40
C LYS A 205 18.52 8.19 -32.40
N LYS A 206 18.77 9.42 -31.95
CA LYS A 206 18.87 10.60 -32.84
C LYS A 206 19.91 10.41 -33.93
N ARG A 207 21.08 9.83 -33.60
CA ARG A 207 22.11 9.50 -34.59
C ARG A 207 21.65 8.43 -35.59
N GLU A 208 20.97 7.38 -35.13
CA GLU A 208 20.38 6.33 -35.97
C GLU A 208 19.30 6.91 -36.92
N ASP A 209 18.50 7.87 -36.44
CA ASP A 209 17.48 8.58 -37.20
C ASP A 209 18.06 9.69 -38.12
N GLY A 210 19.39 9.90 -38.14
CA GLY A 210 20.05 10.93 -38.93
C GLY A 210 19.81 12.37 -38.43
N ILE A 211 19.31 12.53 -37.20
CA ILE A 211 19.03 13.83 -36.59
C ILE A 211 20.33 14.40 -36.02
N PRO A 212 20.80 15.57 -36.49
CA PRO A 212 22.01 16.18 -35.98
C PRO A 212 21.85 16.63 -34.52
N LEU A 213 22.90 16.43 -33.72
CA LEU A 213 22.96 16.94 -32.35
C LEU A 213 23.55 18.35 -32.34
N TYR A 214 23.15 19.16 -31.35
CA TYR A 214 23.67 20.50 -31.16
C TYR A 214 24.29 20.61 -29.78
N CYS A 215 25.42 21.32 -29.69
CA CYS A 215 26.01 21.62 -28.39
C CYS A 215 25.15 22.65 -27.66
N ASP A 216 24.75 22.34 -26.42
CA ASP A 216 23.91 23.25 -25.62
C ASP A 216 24.62 24.57 -25.29
N GLU A 217 25.95 24.59 -25.31
CA GLU A 217 26.75 25.75 -24.93
C GLU A 217 27.17 26.63 -26.13
N CYS A 218 27.71 26.01 -27.19
CA CYS A 218 28.24 26.76 -28.35
C CYS A 218 27.37 26.62 -29.61
N ARG A 219 26.26 25.88 -29.55
CA ARG A 219 25.36 25.59 -30.68
C ARG A 219 26.03 24.90 -31.88
N LYS A 220 27.29 24.47 -31.77
CA LYS A 220 27.96 23.69 -32.80
C LYS A 220 27.15 22.42 -33.11
N THR A 221 26.85 22.23 -34.39
CA THR A 221 26.18 21.03 -34.92
C THR A 221 27.16 19.86 -35.02
N GLU A 222 26.71 18.66 -34.68
CA GLU A 222 27.45 17.41 -34.88
C GLU A 222 27.59 17.13 -36.38
N THR A 223 28.84 16.99 -36.83
CA THR A 223 29.16 16.61 -38.21
C THR A 223 29.29 15.09 -38.33
N THR A 224 29.24 14.54 -39.54
CA THR A 224 29.46 13.09 -39.77
C THR A 224 30.81 12.62 -39.25
N ALA A 225 31.85 13.44 -39.38
CA ALA A 225 33.18 13.18 -38.82
C ALA A 225 33.21 13.18 -37.28
N ASP A 226 32.28 13.90 -36.62
CA ASP A 226 32.14 13.92 -35.16
C ASP A 226 31.46 12.65 -34.62
N ILE A 227 30.62 11.99 -35.43
CA ILE A 227 29.92 10.75 -35.06
C ILE A 227 30.93 9.61 -34.84
N GLU A 228 31.87 9.44 -35.77
CA GLU A 228 32.91 8.38 -35.70
C GLU A 228 33.82 8.53 -34.48
N LYS A 229 33.99 9.76 -33.98
CA LYS A 229 34.92 10.09 -32.88
C LYS A 229 34.22 10.33 -31.55
N GLU A 230 32.91 10.12 -31.47
CA GLU A 230 32.08 10.40 -30.28
C GLU A 230 32.31 11.80 -29.69
N HIS A 231 32.45 12.83 -30.56
CA HIS A 231 32.81 14.18 -30.12
C HIS A 231 31.73 14.92 -29.32
N PHE A 232 30.55 14.34 -29.12
CA PHE A 232 29.50 14.88 -28.27
C PHE A 232 29.28 13.97 -27.07
N SER A 233 29.22 14.58 -25.88
CA SER A 233 29.11 13.87 -24.61
C SER A 233 28.05 14.52 -23.71
N CYS A 234 27.31 13.69 -22.99
CA CYS A 234 26.38 14.14 -21.95
C CYS A 234 27.15 14.36 -20.64
N VAL A 235 27.13 15.60 -20.12
CA VAL A 235 27.93 16.02 -18.95
C VAL A 235 27.05 16.64 -17.86
N GLY A 236 27.35 16.29 -16.61
CA GLY A 236 26.77 16.92 -15.42
C GLY A 236 25.44 16.32 -14.95
N SER A 237 24.84 16.98 -13.96
CA SER A 237 23.50 16.67 -13.42
C SER A 237 22.37 17.03 -14.39
N ASP A 238 22.62 18.05 -15.21
CA ASP A 238 21.60 18.67 -16.07
C ASP A 238 21.51 17.96 -17.43
N ASN A 239 22.33 16.92 -17.63
CA ASN A 239 22.40 16.09 -18.84
C ASN A 239 22.59 16.88 -20.14
N ARG A 240 23.33 17.98 -20.07
CA ARG A 240 23.63 18.83 -21.24
C ARG A 240 24.49 18.07 -22.24
N ILE A 241 24.15 18.20 -23.52
CA ILE A 241 24.89 17.66 -24.67
C ILE A 241 25.95 18.67 -25.06
N LEU A 242 27.21 18.32 -24.86
CA LEU A 242 28.33 19.21 -25.12
C LEU A 242 29.29 18.61 -26.14
N CYS A 243 29.76 19.44 -27.06
CA CYS A 243 30.88 19.07 -27.92
C CYS A 243 32.15 18.89 -27.07
N ILE A 244 33.12 18.14 -27.59
CA ILE A 244 34.34 17.75 -26.89
C ILE A 244 35.12 18.97 -26.38
N THR A 245 35.10 20.08 -27.13
CA THR A 245 35.75 21.33 -26.76
C THR A 245 35.08 21.97 -25.53
N CYS A 246 33.76 22.04 -25.51
CA CYS A 246 32.99 22.53 -24.36
C CYS A 246 33.12 21.61 -23.15
N THR A 247 33.12 20.28 -23.35
CA THR A 247 33.36 19.29 -22.28
C THR A 247 34.74 19.47 -21.65
N ASN A 248 35.79 19.59 -22.47
CA ASN A 248 37.16 19.82 -21.99
C ASN A 248 37.29 21.14 -21.22
N ARG A 249 36.63 22.20 -21.69
CA ARG A 249 36.56 23.48 -20.98
C ARG A 249 35.91 23.31 -19.60
N LEU A 250 34.74 22.68 -19.51
CA LEU A 250 34.07 22.42 -18.22
C LEU A 250 34.97 21.60 -17.28
N TYR A 251 35.64 20.57 -17.79
CA TYR A 251 36.53 19.74 -16.98
C TYR A 251 37.73 20.54 -16.44
N ARG A 252 38.34 21.39 -17.27
CA ARG A 252 39.44 22.29 -16.86
C ARG A 252 38.96 23.28 -15.80
N THR A 253 37.79 23.90 -15.98
CA THR A 253 37.19 24.83 -15.01
C THR A 253 36.90 24.14 -13.69
N ALA A 254 36.28 22.96 -13.72
CA ALA A 254 36.01 22.17 -12.52
C ALA A 254 37.31 21.79 -11.78
N SER A 255 38.36 21.44 -12.53
CA SER A 255 39.68 21.13 -11.97
C SER A 255 40.35 22.35 -11.35
N LYS A 256 40.25 23.52 -11.98
CA LYS A 256 40.73 24.81 -11.43
C LYS A 256 39.98 25.16 -10.14
N ALA A 257 38.66 25.07 -10.14
CA ALA A 257 37.82 25.30 -8.96
C ALA A 257 38.17 24.37 -7.80
N LYS A 258 38.37 23.07 -8.06
CA LYS A 258 38.82 22.10 -7.04
C LYS A 258 40.21 22.44 -6.49
N LYS A 259 41.14 22.91 -7.32
CA LYS A 259 42.47 23.36 -6.88
C LYS A 259 42.38 24.64 -6.04
N ALA A 260 41.54 25.59 -6.43
CA ALA A 260 41.27 26.82 -5.67
C ALA A 260 40.69 26.52 -4.28
N ALA A 261 39.68 25.65 -4.20
CA ALA A 261 39.10 25.21 -2.94
C ALA A 261 40.13 24.57 -1.99
N LYS A 262 41.03 23.73 -2.52
CA LYS A 262 42.14 23.14 -1.74
C LYS A 262 43.15 24.17 -1.24
N LYS A 263 43.25 25.34 -1.87
CA LYS A 263 44.10 26.46 -1.45
C LYS A 263 43.42 27.40 -0.45
N GLY A 264 42.20 27.09 -0.01
CA GLY A 264 41.45 27.93 0.93
C GLY A 264 40.83 29.18 0.33
N MET A 265 40.70 29.26 -1.01
CA MET A 265 39.95 30.35 -1.64
C MET A 265 38.48 30.29 -1.21
N ASN A 266 37.88 31.46 -1.02
CA ASN A 266 36.50 31.54 -0.56
C ASN A 266 35.50 31.19 -1.69
N GLU A 267 34.25 30.90 -1.32
CA GLU A 267 33.22 30.45 -2.26
C GLU A 267 32.91 31.47 -3.36
N LYS A 268 32.99 32.78 -3.06
CA LYS A 268 32.77 33.85 -4.06
C LYS A 268 33.84 33.83 -5.14
N GLU A 269 35.10 33.63 -4.76
CA GLU A 269 36.21 33.54 -5.72
C GLU A 269 36.09 32.28 -6.59
N ILE A 270 35.67 31.16 -6.01
CA ILE A 270 35.42 29.91 -6.75
C ILE A 270 34.28 30.10 -7.76
N GLU A 271 33.21 30.78 -7.39
CA GLU A 271 32.12 31.08 -8.34
C GLU A 271 32.52 32.10 -9.40
N ALA A 272 33.38 33.07 -9.09
CA ALA A 272 33.93 33.97 -10.10
C ALA A 272 34.70 33.20 -11.18
N ILE A 273 35.53 32.21 -10.81
CA ILE A 273 36.24 31.33 -11.76
C ILE A 273 35.26 30.55 -12.64
N LYS A 274 34.18 30.02 -12.05
CA LYS A 274 33.15 29.29 -12.82
C LYS A 274 32.38 30.22 -13.75
N ALA A 275 32.07 31.44 -13.33
CA ALA A 275 31.33 32.43 -14.11
C ALA A 275 32.15 33.01 -15.26
N GLU A 276 33.43 33.33 -15.02
CA GLU A 276 34.38 33.72 -16.07
C GLU A 276 34.50 32.64 -17.14
N ALA A 277 34.61 31.38 -16.69
CA ALA A 277 34.62 30.24 -17.58
C ALA A 277 33.30 29.98 -18.32
N ARG A 278 32.20 30.70 -18.05
CA ARG A 278 30.99 30.71 -18.90
C ARG A 278 31.02 31.85 -19.92
N ARG A 279 31.61 33.00 -19.57
CA ARG A 279 31.57 34.25 -20.36
C ARG A 279 32.41 34.30 -21.63
N ASN A 280 33.45 33.46 -21.79
CA ASN A 280 34.31 33.51 -22.96
C ASN A 280 33.91 32.44 -24.00
N PRO A 281 32.96 32.68 -24.94
CA PRO A 281 32.72 31.74 -26.03
C PRO A 281 34.02 31.53 -26.81
N ILE A 282 34.26 30.29 -27.24
CA ILE A 282 35.39 29.99 -28.11
C ILE A 282 35.03 30.59 -29.46
N THR A 283 35.58 31.77 -29.75
CA THR A 283 35.64 32.36 -31.09
C THR A 283 36.59 31.55 -31.95
#